data_AF-A0A7C0ZQY8-F1
#
_entry.id   AF-A0A7C0ZQY8-F1
#
_cell.length_a   1.000
_cell.length_b   1.000
_cell.length_c   1.000
_cell.angle_alpha   90.00
_cell.angle_beta   90.00
_cell.angle_gamma   90.00
#
_symmetry.space_group_name_H-M   'P 1'
#
loop_
_entity.id
_entity.type
_entity.pdbx_description
1 polymer ?
#
loop_
_entity_poly.entity_id
_entity_poly.type
_entity_poly.pdbx_seq_one_letter_code
_entity_poly.pdbx_strand_id
1 'polypeptide(L)'
;MILPKGTVVFENLTSTMINIDGFFDELKKRRLTGYVTATTSDISGTIFFRDGVPVNAIEEMGSDRIVGESSLIDLVRRCQTEGVALDVSELSTSILNAVIGLLNSETVYKNLRSDFVSLDKLLMTLEEEKHTGCLEITMDADCGMLFFENGIPIDGTFVRSDGTDITGSDSLNMILDASEQTNATINVYRADMVESEGDLATADNSEELLEVYNEVISGIEARINNLIGSGRFKRELTSAIASHNLKDLTYDEGVIVYTGELNQSDFVSVLNSVIAEAIGGVSTIIPKRTIESSIRMGLKDLTAAHKEEIERFGIYETIFKG
;
A
#
# COMPACT_ATOMS: atom_id res chain seq x y z
N MET A 1 -9.62 -15.52 7.95
CA MET A 1 -8.34 -14.96 8.45
C MET A 1 -8.65 -14.05 9.63
N ILE A 2 -7.78 -13.93 10.65
CA ILE A 2 -8.02 -13.00 11.77
C ILE A 2 -7.45 -11.63 11.41
N LEU A 3 -8.26 -10.58 11.54
CA LEU A 3 -7.82 -9.20 11.30
C LEU A 3 -7.42 -8.52 12.61
N PRO A 4 -6.35 -7.71 12.62
CA PRO A 4 -6.02 -6.87 13.75
C PRO A 4 -7.11 -5.80 13.92
N LYS A 5 -7.63 -5.62 15.14
CA LYS A 5 -8.74 -4.68 15.38
C LYS A 5 -8.39 -3.23 15.10
N GLY A 6 -7.13 -2.83 15.26
CA GLY A 6 -6.71 -1.45 15.10
C GLY A 6 -7.46 -0.48 16.02
N THR A 7 -7.60 0.76 15.57
CA THR A 7 -8.45 1.77 16.21
C THR A 7 -9.80 1.83 15.51
N VAL A 8 -10.88 1.59 16.24
CA VAL A 8 -12.23 1.70 15.70
C VAL A 8 -12.56 3.16 15.38
N VAL A 9 -12.92 3.44 14.13
CA VAL A 9 -13.32 4.77 13.65
C VAL A 9 -14.84 4.88 13.59
N PHE A 10 -15.50 3.85 13.05
CA PHE A 10 -16.95 3.74 12.95
C PHE A 10 -17.38 2.30 13.20
N GLU A 11 -18.53 2.11 13.83
CA GLU A 11 -19.11 0.79 14.12
C GLU A 11 -20.62 0.81 13.88
N ASN A 12 -21.16 -0.32 13.43
CA ASN A 12 -22.58 -0.59 13.23
C ASN A 12 -23.28 0.41 12.30
N LEU A 13 -22.58 0.89 11.28
CA LEU A 13 -23.22 1.69 10.22
C LEU A 13 -24.03 0.77 9.32
N THR A 14 -25.23 1.18 8.92
CA THR A 14 -26.02 0.41 7.94
C THR A 14 -26.03 1.17 6.62
N SER A 15 -25.70 0.51 5.51
CA SER A 15 -25.63 1.15 4.19
C SER A 15 -26.94 1.80 3.76
N THR A 16 -28.09 1.26 4.16
CA THR A 16 -29.41 1.84 3.84
C THR A 16 -29.67 3.18 4.56
N MET A 17 -28.89 3.51 5.58
CA MET A 17 -29.04 4.74 6.37
C MET A 17 -28.03 5.82 5.99
N ILE A 18 -27.07 5.51 5.11
CA ILE A 18 -26.00 6.44 4.73
C ILE A 18 -25.87 6.55 3.21
N ASN A 19 -25.35 7.68 2.74
CA ASN A 19 -24.90 7.79 1.35
C ASN A 19 -23.54 7.09 1.22
N ILE A 20 -23.49 5.97 0.50
CA ILE A 20 -22.29 5.15 0.36
C ILE A 20 -21.17 5.84 -0.40
N ASP A 21 -21.50 6.56 -1.48
CA ASP A 21 -20.50 7.32 -2.23
C ASP A 21 -19.91 8.43 -1.34
N GLY A 22 -20.77 9.13 -0.60
CA GLY A 22 -20.36 10.15 0.37
C GLY A 22 -19.55 9.57 1.55
N PHE A 23 -19.81 8.31 1.93
CA PHE A 23 -19.04 7.59 2.94
C PHE A 23 -17.62 7.29 2.45
N PHE A 24 -17.45 6.75 1.23
CA PHE A 24 -16.13 6.53 0.66
C PHE A 24 -15.37 7.84 0.42
N ASP A 25 -16.05 8.91 0.01
CA ASP A 25 -15.46 10.24 -0.08
C ASP A 25 -14.94 10.76 1.27
N GLU A 26 -15.66 10.48 2.36
CA GLU A 26 -15.22 10.83 3.71
C GLU A 26 -13.98 10.03 4.13
N LEU A 27 -13.93 8.73 3.81
CA LEU A 27 -12.74 7.90 4.05
C LEU A 27 -11.53 8.41 3.25
N LYS A 28 -11.75 8.84 2.00
CA LYS A 28 -10.73 9.46 1.16
C LYS A 28 -10.21 10.77 1.75
N LYS A 29 -11.09 11.67 2.17
CA LYS A 29 -10.72 12.95 2.82
C LYS A 29 -9.96 12.74 4.12
N ARG A 30 -10.34 11.70 4.88
CA ARG A 30 -9.67 11.31 6.12
C ARG A 30 -8.33 10.61 5.90
N ARG A 31 -8.00 10.23 4.66
CA ARG A 31 -6.79 9.48 4.33
C ARG A 31 -6.72 8.16 5.09
N LEU A 32 -7.85 7.45 5.20
CA LEU A 32 -7.94 6.20 5.97
C LEU A 32 -6.85 5.20 5.56
N THR A 33 -6.05 4.76 6.52
CA THR A 33 -5.17 3.59 6.38
C THR A 33 -5.72 2.51 7.30
N GLY A 34 -6.20 1.40 6.75
CA GLY A 34 -6.94 0.41 7.54
C GLY A 34 -7.89 -0.43 6.69
N TYR A 35 -9.07 -0.75 7.20
CA TYR A 35 -10.06 -1.51 6.46
C TYR A 35 -11.50 -1.16 6.85
N VAL A 36 -12.42 -1.54 5.95
CA VAL A 36 -13.86 -1.52 6.15
C VAL A 36 -14.37 -2.96 6.05
N THR A 37 -15.01 -3.46 7.09
CA THR A 37 -15.74 -4.74 7.04
C THR A 37 -17.16 -4.48 6.56
N ALA A 38 -17.63 -5.29 5.63
CA ALA A 38 -19.00 -5.28 5.13
C ALA A 38 -19.64 -6.65 5.39
N THR A 39 -20.69 -6.68 6.19
CA THR A 39 -21.31 -7.94 6.65
C THR A 39 -22.81 -7.97 6.38
N THR A 40 -23.30 -9.08 5.84
CA THR A 40 -24.71 -9.45 5.75
C THR A 40 -24.96 -10.82 6.39
N SER A 41 -26.17 -11.35 6.28
CA SER A 41 -26.47 -12.73 6.69
C SER A 41 -25.72 -13.78 5.86
N ASP A 42 -25.33 -13.44 4.64
CA ASP A 42 -24.87 -14.40 3.62
C ASP A 42 -23.41 -14.17 3.23
N ILE A 43 -22.83 -13.01 3.58
CA ILE A 43 -21.50 -12.56 3.15
C ILE A 43 -20.77 -11.86 4.29
N SER A 44 -19.49 -12.15 4.42
CA SER A 44 -18.54 -11.33 5.15
C SER A 44 -17.42 -10.91 4.21
N GLY A 45 -17.20 -9.60 4.08
CA GLY A 45 -16.15 -9.05 3.25
C GLY A 45 -15.37 -7.96 3.94
N THR A 46 -14.15 -7.72 3.48
CA THR A 46 -13.29 -6.65 3.97
C THR A 46 -12.64 -5.93 2.80
N ILE A 47 -12.70 -4.59 2.82
CA ILE A 47 -12.03 -3.71 1.87
C ILE A 47 -10.87 -3.03 2.61
N PHE A 48 -9.66 -3.17 2.10
CA PHE A 48 -8.44 -2.56 2.66
C PHE A 48 -8.18 -1.21 2.02
N PHE A 49 -7.86 -0.21 2.84
CA PHE A 49 -7.60 1.16 2.43
C PHE A 49 -6.18 1.59 2.79
N ARG A 50 -5.50 2.26 1.86
CA ARG A 50 -4.25 2.98 2.10
C ARG A 50 -4.46 4.43 1.71
N ASP A 51 -4.21 5.35 2.64
CA ASP A 51 -4.34 6.78 2.39
C ASP A 51 -5.71 7.22 1.82
N GLY A 52 -6.77 6.48 2.19
CA GLY A 52 -8.13 6.72 1.72
C GLY A 52 -8.47 6.09 0.37
N VAL A 53 -7.54 5.33 -0.23
CA VAL A 53 -7.71 4.60 -1.50
C VAL A 53 -7.87 3.11 -1.21
N PRO A 54 -8.91 2.42 -1.75
CA PRO A 54 -9.00 0.97 -1.68
C PRO A 54 -7.83 0.31 -2.41
N VAL A 55 -7.13 -0.61 -1.76
CA VAL A 55 -5.94 -1.29 -2.32
C VAL A 55 -6.10 -2.81 -2.44
N ASN A 56 -7.03 -3.41 -1.70
CA ASN A 56 -7.34 -4.83 -1.83
C ASN A 56 -8.72 -5.11 -1.21
N ALA A 57 -9.29 -6.27 -1.50
CA ALA A 57 -10.50 -6.74 -0.85
C ALA A 57 -10.50 -8.27 -0.73
N ILE A 58 -11.29 -8.75 0.21
CA ILE A 58 -11.56 -10.17 0.42
C ILE A 58 -13.05 -10.36 0.62
N GLU A 59 -13.62 -11.35 -0.06
CA GLU A 59 -14.93 -11.90 0.25
C GLU A 59 -14.79 -13.33 0.76
N GLU A 60 -15.44 -13.61 1.88
CA GLU A 60 -15.60 -14.96 2.42
C GLU A 60 -17.07 -15.40 2.23
N MET A 61 -17.28 -16.44 1.43
CA MET A 61 -18.58 -17.07 1.19
C MET A 61 -18.52 -18.55 1.58
N GLY A 62 -18.85 -18.85 2.84
CA GLY A 62 -18.73 -20.21 3.37
C GLY A 62 -17.27 -20.67 3.42
N SER A 63 -16.90 -21.70 2.64
CA SER A 63 -15.52 -22.18 2.53
C SER A 63 -14.72 -21.49 1.41
N ASP A 64 -15.38 -20.75 0.54
CA ASP A 64 -14.75 -20.11 -0.61
C ASP A 64 -14.28 -18.71 -0.22
N ARG A 65 -13.03 -18.41 -0.58
CA ARG A 65 -12.39 -17.12 -0.34
C ARG A 65 -11.94 -16.55 -1.67
N ILE A 66 -12.41 -15.35 -1.98
CA ILE A 66 -12.02 -14.59 -3.16
C ILE A 66 -11.24 -13.37 -2.67
N VAL A 67 -10.11 -13.09 -3.30
CA VAL A 67 -9.23 -11.97 -2.96
C VAL A 67 -8.96 -11.17 -4.22
N GLY A 68 -8.81 -9.86 -4.07
CA GLY A 68 -8.41 -8.95 -5.14
C GLY A 68 -9.57 -8.18 -5.76
N GLU A 69 -9.36 -7.71 -6.99
CA GLU A 69 -10.22 -6.74 -7.67
C GLU A 69 -11.69 -7.16 -7.77
N SER A 70 -11.93 -8.42 -8.12
CA SER A 70 -13.29 -8.94 -8.26
C SER A 70 -14.10 -8.80 -6.96
N SER A 71 -13.48 -9.11 -5.81
CA SER A 71 -14.07 -8.92 -4.48
C SER A 71 -14.28 -7.46 -4.14
N LEU A 72 -13.40 -6.56 -4.58
CA LEU A 72 -13.54 -5.12 -4.33
C LEU A 72 -14.77 -4.56 -5.05
N ILE A 73 -14.89 -4.86 -6.35
CA ILE A 73 -16.01 -4.40 -7.19
C ILE A 73 -17.33 -4.94 -6.63
N ASP A 74 -17.37 -6.22 -6.28
CA ASP A 74 -18.59 -6.83 -5.76
C ASP A 74 -18.99 -6.27 -4.39
N LEU A 75 -18.04 -6.08 -3.45
CA LEU A 75 -18.34 -5.50 -2.16
C LEU A 75 -18.83 -4.06 -2.26
N VAL A 76 -18.19 -3.21 -3.09
CA VAL A 76 -18.64 -1.83 -3.28
C VAL A 76 -20.05 -1.79 -3.87
N ARG A 77 -20.32 -2.62 -4.90
CA ARG A 77 -21.66 -2.74 -5.49
C ARG A 77 -22.71 -3.19 -4.48
N ARG A 78 -22.37 -4.15 -3.60
CA ARG A 78 -23.27 -4.61 -2.54
C ARG A 78 -23.50 -3.54 -1.49
N CYS A 79 -22.47 -2.80 -1.09
CA CYS A 79 -22.63 -1.65 -0.21
C CYS A 79 -23.68 -0.66 -0.75
N GLN A 80 -23.68 -0.42 -2.06
CA GLN A 80 -24.63 0.49 -2.71
C GLN A 80 -26.04 -0.07 -2.92
N THR A 81 -26.20 -1.40 -3.02
CA THR A 81 -27.46 -2.03 -3.46
C THR A 81 -28.14 -2.88 -2.38
N GLU A 82 -27.39 -3.33 -1.36
CA GLU A 82 -27.82 -4.21 -0.29
C GLU A 82 -27.68 -3.52 1.07
N GLY A 83 -28.49 -3.94 2.05
CA GLY A 83 -28.39 -3.46 3.43
C GLY A 83 -27.27 -4.18 4.20
N VAL A 84 -26.03 -3.71 4.04
CA VAL A 84 -24.85 -4.21 4.74
C VAL A 84 -24.58 -3.43 6.02
N ALA A 85 -24.11 -4.14 7.04
CA ALA A 85 -23.46 -3.55 8.19
C ALA A 85 -22.00 -3.23 7.86
N LEU A 86 -21.55 -2.02 8.22
CA LEU A 86 -20.22 -1.52 7.96
C LEU A 86 -19.54 -1.13 9.28
N ASP A 87 -18.31 -1.64 9.47
CA ASP A 87 -17.41 -1.21 10.53
C ASP A 87 -16.09 -0.75 9.91
N VAL A 88 -15.47 0.26 10.51
CA VAL A 88 -14.25 0.89 9.99
C VAL A 88 -13.19 0.88 11.06
N SER A 89 -12.05 0.28 10.73
CA SER A 89 -10.89 0.16 11.63
C SER A 89 -9.67 0.79 10.97
N GLU A 90 -8.98 1.65 11.70
CA GLU A 90 -7.73 2.28 11.29
C GLU A 90 -6.54 1.44 11.78
N LEU A 91 -5.57 1.24 10.90
CA LEU A 91 -4.34 0.50 11.15
C LEU A 91 -3.14 1.38 10.86
N SER A 92 -2.00 1.08 11.50
CA SER A 92 -0.74 1.64 11.03
C SER A 92 -0.40 1.09 9.64
N THR A 93 0.34 1.85 8.83
CA THR A 93 0.75 1.44 7.49
C THR A 93 1.52 0.12 7.51
N SER A 94 2.38 -0.09 8.51
CA SER A 94 3.16 -1.33 8.65
C SER A 94 2.26 -2.54 8.91
N ILE A 95 1.22 -2.41 9.75
CA ILE A 95 0.26 -3.49 10.02
C ILE A 95 -0.57 -3.78 8.76
N LEU A 96 -1.07 -2.74 8.09
CA LEU A 96 -1.84 -2.89 6.85
C LEU A 96 -1.02 -3.64 5.79
N ASN A 97 0.25 -3.27 5.61
CA ASN A 97 1.13 -3.91 4.64
C ASN A 97 1.39 -5.38 5.01
N ALA A 98 1.53 -5.71 6.30
CA ALA A 98 1.69 -7.09 6.73
C ALA A 98 0.42 -7.93 6.48
N VAL A 99 -0.77 -7.35 6.70
CA VAL A 99 -2.06 -8.01 6.39
C VAL A 99 -2.24 -8.21 4.89
N ILE A 100 -1.99 -7.20 4.05
CA ILE A 100 -2.07 -7.33 2.60
C ILE A 100 -1.02 -8.32 2.08
N GLY A 101 0.19 -8.28 2.64
CA GLY A 101 1.25 -9.24 2.36
C GLY A 101 0.77 -10.66 2.61
N LEU A 102 0.10 -10.93 3.74
CA LEU A 102 -0.47 -12.24 4.03
C LEU A 102 -1.47 -12.72 2.95
N LEU A 103 -2.33 -11.82 2.45
CA LEU A 103 -3.29 -12.14 1.40
C LEU A 103 -2.62 -12.65 0.12
N ASN A 104 -1.43 -12.12 -0.17
CA ASN A 104 -0.71 -12.34 -1.42
C ASN A 104 0.55 -13.23 -1.26
N SER A 105 0.87 -13.66 -0.03
CA SER A 105 2.18 -14.24 0.30
C SER A 105 2.38 -15.69 -0.16
N GLU A 106 3.62 -16.00 -0.49
CA GLU A 106 4.17 -17.36 -0.47
C GLU A 106 4.53 -17.76 0.98
N THR A 107 4.17 -18.98 1.39
CA THR A 107 4.43 -19.44 2.75
C THR A 107 5.92 -19.73 2.95
N VAL A 108 6.61 -19.07 3.89
CA VAL A 108 8.04 -19.30 4.18
C VAL A 108 8.21 -20.59 4.97
N TYR A 109 7.43 -20.72 6.04
CA TYR A 109 7.37 -21.92 6.87
C TYR A 109 5.92 -22.31 7.05
N LYS A 110 5.57 -23.55 6.73
CA LYS A 110 4.19 -24.03 6.75
C LYS A 110 4.06 -25.25 7.65
N ASN A 111 2.97 -25.28 8.43
CA ASN A 111 2.60 -26.38 9.30
C ASN A 111 3.71 -26.81 10.27
N LEU A 112 4.47 -25.84 10.81
CA LEU A 112 5.44 -26.14 11.85
C LEU A 112 4.67 -26.52 13.12
N ARG A 113 4.95 -27.68 13.68
CA ARG A 113 4.28 -28.12 14.91
C ARG A 113 5.11 -27.76 16.12
N SER A 114 4.48 -27.22 17.17
CA SER A 114 5.14 -26.88 18.44
C SER A 114 5.82 -28.09 19.10
N ASP A 115 5.36 -29.31 18.82
CA ASP A 115 6.01 -30.56 19.23
C ASP A 115 7.46 -30.72 18.73
N PHE A 116 7.81 -30.06 17.62
CA PHE A 116 9.11 -30.19 16.96
C PHE A 116 9.87 -28.87 16.87
N VAL A 117 9.19 -27.73 17.06
CA VAL A 117 9.75 -26.39 16.93
C VAL A 117 9.42 -25.59 18.19
N SER A 118 10.44 -25.00 18.81
CA SER A 118 10.26 -24.04 19.90
C SER A 118 9.89 -22.67 19.31
N LEU A 119 8.76 -22.12 19.73
CA LEU A 119 8.30 -20.81 19.28
C LEU A 119 9.32 -19.71 19.64
N ASP A 120 9.91 -19.74 20.84
CA ASP A 120 10.99 -18.80 21.21
C ASP A 120 12.15 -18.82 20.23
N LYS A 121 12.63 -20.01 19.86
CA LYS A 121 13.73 -20.14 18.90
C LYS A 121 13.32 -19.65 17.52
N LEU A 122 12.07 -19.88 17.10
CA LEU A 122 11.55 -19.37 15.85
C LEU A 122 11.53 -17.83 15.87
N LEU A 123 11.04 -17.21 16.95
CA LEU A 123 11.03 -15.75 17.10
C LEU A 123 12.45 -15.16 17.04
N MET A 124 13.42 -15.78 17.74
CA MET A 124 14.83 -15.37 17.64
C MET A 124 15.37 -15.49 16.21
N THR A 125 15.00 -16.55 15.50
CA THR A 125 15.40 -16.73 14.08
C THR A 125 14.82 -15.61 13.21
N LEU A 126 13.55 -15.24 13.40
CA LEU A 126 12.91 -14.17 12.65
C LEU A 126 13.51 -12.79 12.97
N GLU A 127 13.94 -12.57 14.21
CA GLU A 127 14.69 -11.37 14.60
C GLU A 127 16.04 -11.29 13.89
N GLU A 128 16.83 -12.36 13.93
CA GLU A 128 18.15 -12.45 13.28
C GLU A 128 18.06 -12.27 11.76
N GLU A 129 17.03 -12.83 11.13
CA GLU A 129 16.77 -12.72 9.70
C GLU A 129 16.16 -11.37 9.29
N LYS A 130 15.85 -10.48 10.25
CA LYS A 130 15.14 -9.22 10.03
C LYS A 130 13.83 -9.42 9.27
N HIS A 131 13.07 -10.44 9.67
CA HIS A 131 11.84 -10.82 9.00
C HIS A 131 10.80 -9.68 9.00
N THR A 132 10.18 -9.44 7.85
CA THR A 132 9.01 -8.57 7.70
C THR A 132 7.86 -9.39 7.15
N GLY A 133 6.72 -9.36 7.83
CA GLY A 133 5.61 -10.27 7.53
C GLY A 133 4.76 -10.57 8.75
N CYS A 134 4.17 -11.76 8.77
CA CYS A 134 3.38 -12.20 9.90
C CYS A 134 3.56 -13.68 10.22
N LEU A 135 3.30 -14.00 11.48
CA LEU A 135 3.32 -15.34 12.02
C LEU A 135 1.91 -15.66 12.53
N GLU A 136 1.32 -16.73 12.01
CA GLU A 136 0.03 -17.26 12.43
C GLU A 136 0.24 -18.51 13.28
N ILE A 137 -0.51 -18.61 14.38
CA ILE A 137 -0.43 -19.71 15.33
C ILE A 137 -1.85 -20.20 15.57
N THR A 138 -2.15 -21.39 15.09
CA THR A 138 -3.42 -22.06 15.35
C THR A 138 -3.25 -23.09 16.44
N MET A 139 -4.08 -22.99 17.47
CA MET A 139 -4.21 -23.94 18.58
C MET A 139 -5.66 -24.47 18.56
N ASP A 140 -5.93 -25.62 19.18
CA ASP A 140 -7.18 -26.38 19.03
C ASP A 140 -8.44 -25.53 18.81
N ALA A 141 -8.69 -24.55 19.68
CA ALA A 141 -9.82 -23.61 19.56
C ALA A 141 -9.41 -22.13 19.65
N ASP A 142 -8.11 -21.84 19.76
CA ASP A 142 -7.56 -20.50 19.94
C ASP A 142 -6.64 -20.18 18.76
N CYS A 143 -6.50 -18.90 18.40
CA CYS A 143 -5.63 -18.51 17.29
C CYS A 143 -4.92 -17.19 17.58
N GLY A 144 -3.66 -17.11 17.18
CA GLY A 144 -2.80 -15.95 17.34
C GLY A 144 -2.21 -15.49 16.01
N MET A 145 -2.03 -14.19 15.87
CA MET A 145 -1.25 -13.58 14.82
C MET A 145 -0.27 -12.57 15.42
N LEU A 146 0.96 -12.58 14.93
CA LEU A 146 2.00 -11.59 15.23
C LEU A 146 2.48 -10.95 13.93
N PHE A 147 2.63 -9.64 13.95
CA PHE A 147 3.09 -8.85 12.81
C PHE A 147 4.51 -8.35 13.07
N PHE A 148 5.39 -8.46 12.09
CA PHE A 148 6.81 -8.14 12.21
C PHE A 148 7.26 -7.13 11.16
N GLU A 149 8.17 -6.25 11.57
CA GLU A 149 8.92 -5.34 10.70
C GLU A 149 10.40 -5.41 11.07
N ASN A 150 11.25 -5.79 10.11
CA ASN A 150 12.69 -5.95 10.31
C ASN A 150 13.08 -6.81 11.52
N GLY A 151 12.30 -7.87 11.79
CA GLY A 151 12.51 -8.81 12.87
C GLY A 151 11.88 -8.39 14.20
N ILE A 152 11.27 -7.20 14.28
CA ILE A 152 10.67 -6.66 15.50
C ILE A 152 9.14 -6.86 15.44
N PRO A 153 8.51 -7.46 16.47
CA PRO A 153 7.06 -7.49 16.59
C PRO A 153 6.50 -6.07 16.71
N ILE A 154 5.61 -5.69 15.79
CA ILE A 154 4.96 -4.37 15.77
C ILE A 154 3.52 -4.41 16.27
N ASP A 155 2.85 -5.56 16.18
CA ASP A 155 1.52 -5.78 16.72
C ASP A 155 1.22 -7.29 16.84
N GLY A 156 0.14 -7.63 17.50
CA GLY A 156 -0.41 -8.97 17.53
C GLY A 156 -1.87 -9.01 17.96
N THR A 157 -2.51 -10.11 17.60
CA THR A 157 -3.90 -10.42 17.95
C THR A 157 -3.96 -11.86 18.43
N PHE A 158 -4.66 -12.08 19.53
CA PHE A 158 -4.94 -13.40 20.06
C PHE A 158 -6.44 -13.53 20.31
N VAL A 159 -7.06 -14.50 19.67
CA VAL A 159 -8.49 -14.79 19.76
C VAL A 159 -8.67 -16.11 20.49
N ARG A 160 -9.40 -16.06 21.60
CA ARG A 160 -9.81 -17.25 22.33
C ARG A 160 -11.11 -17.81 21.82
N SER A 161 -11.28 -19.11 22.04
CA SER A 161 -12.52 -19.86 21.78
C SER A 161 -13.77 -19.30 22.46
N ASP A 162 -13.63 -18.50 23.52
CA ASP A 162 -14.74 -17.81 24.19
C ASP A 162 -15.11 -16.46 23.53
N GLY A 163 -14.45 -16.09 22.43
CA GLY A 163 -14.66 -14.84 21.71
C GLY A 163 -13.91 -13.64 22.30
N THR A 164 -13.02 -13.87 23.28
CA THR A 164 -12.18 -12.80 23.83
C THR A 164 -11.01 -12.53 22.88
N ASP A 165 -10.89 -11.26 22.46
CA ASP A 165 -9.77 -10.79 21.65
C ASP A 165 -8.80 -9.97 22.50
N ILE A 166 -7.52 -10.32 22.43
CA ILE A 166 -6.41 -9.61 23.07
C ILE A 166 -5.50 -9.07 21.97
N THR A 167 -5.23 -7.77 21.96
CA THR A 167 -4.44 -7.11 20.92
C THR A 167 -3.22 -6.38 21.48
N GLY A 168 -2.27 -6.01 20.63
CA GLY A 168 -1.09 -5.24 21.03
C GLY A 168 -0.04 -6.08 21.75
N SER A 169 0.80 -5.44 22.57
CA SER A 169 1.96 -6.09 23.22
C SER A 169 1.60 -7.27 24.13
N ASP A 170 0.39 -7.25 24.71
CA ASP A 170 -0.07 -8.29 25.63
C ASP A 170 -0.41 -9.60 24.90
N SER A 171 -0.68 -9.52 23.59
CA SER A 171 -0.98 -10.70 22.76
C SER A 171 0.22 -11.64 22.63
N LEU A 172 1.45 -11.12 22.59
CA LEU A 172 2.67 -11.92 22.44
C LEU A 172 2.85 -12.90 23.61
N ASN A 173 2.74 -12.42 24.84
CA ASN A 173 2.89 -13.28 26.02
C ASN A 173 1.79 -14.35 26.07
N MET A 174 0.56 -13.98 25.73
CA MET A 174 -0.57 -14.92 25.68
C MET A 174 -0.36 -16.00 24.61
N ILE A 175 0.16 -15.61 23.45
CA ILE A 175 0.49 -16.51 22.34
C ILE A 175 1.61 -17.48 22.75
N LEU A 176 2.67 -16.99 23.39
CA LEU A 176 3.75 -17.82 23.91
C LEU A 176 3.21 -18.84 24.92
N ASP A 177 2.51 -18.37 25.95
CA ASP A 177 1.94 -19.21 27.02
C ASP A 177 0.99 -20.28 26.46
N ALA A 178 0.13 -19.92 25.51
CA ALA A 178 -0.84 -20.84 24.90
C ALA A 178 -0.16 -21.90 24.00
N SER A 179 0.88 -21.49 23.27
CA SER A 179 1.61 -22.38 22.36
C SER A 179 2.43 -23.46 23.09
N GLU A 180 2.83 -23.22 24.34
CA GLU A 180 3.53 -24.20 25.17
C GLU A 180 2.59 -25.26 25.75
N GLN A 181 1.32 -24.90 25.94
CA GLN A 181 0.32 -25.76 26.59
C GLN A 181 -0.43 -26.65 25.60
N THR A 182 -0.36 -26.34 24.31
CA THR A 182 -1.17 -26.98 23.27
C THR A 182 -0.35 -27.35 22.04
N ASN A 183 -0.86 -28.28 21.23
CA ASN A 183 -0.26 -28.67 19.96
C ASN A 183 -0.54 -27.60 18.91
N ALA A 184 0.21 -26.51 18.97
CA ALA A 184 0.10 -25.40 18.04
C ALA A 184 0.66 -25.78 16.65
N THR A 185 -0.02 -25.30 15.63
CA THR A 185 0.45 -25.25 14.25
C THR A 185 0.84 -23.82 13.91
N ILE A 186 2.08 -23.62 13.46
CA ILE A 186 2.66 -22.32 13.19
C ILE A 186 2.92 -22.20 11.69
N ASN A 187 2.45 -21.09 11.11
CA ASN A 187 2.74 -20.68 9.75
C ASN A 187 3.45 -19.31 9.78
N VAL A 188 4.49 -19.15 8.96
CA VAL A 188 5.20 -17.89 8.80
C VAL A 188 5.07 -17.44 7.35
N TYR A 189 4.62 -16.21 7.20
CA TYR A 189 4.37 -15.58 5.92
C TYR A 189 5.29 -14.37 5.79
N ARG A 190 6.05 -14.32 4.69
CA ARG A 190 6.79 -13.11 4.35
C ARG A 190 5.81 -12.14 3.74
N ALA A 191 5.80 -10.91 4.23
CA ALA A 191 5.28 -9.85 3.41
C ALA A 191 6.33 -9.66 2.32
N ASP A 192 6.02 -10.11 1.10
CA ASP A 192 6.69 -9.49 -0.04
C ASP A 192 6.46 -8.00 0.13
N MET A 193 7.53 -7.20 0.01
CA MET A 193 7.33 -5.79 -0.22
C MET A 193 6.61 -5.71 -1.55
N VAL A 194 5.29 -5.69 -1.49
CA VAL A 194 4.46 -5.33 -2.61
C VAL A 194 4.81 -3.86 -2.83
N GLU A 195 5.83 -3.60 -3.66
CA GLU A 195 5.78 -2.45 -4.55
C GLU A 195 4.37 -2.48 -5.12
N SER A 196 3.63 -1.42 -4.84
CA SER A 196 2.16 -1.37 -4.84
C SER A 196 1.51 -1.90 -6.13
N GLU A 197 1.41 -3.22 -6.28
CA GLU A 197 0.55 -3.85 -7.28
C GLU A 197 -0.89 -3.71 -6.79
N GLY A 198 -1.61 -2.75 -7.36
CA GLY A 198 -3.06 -2.65 -7.24
C GLY A 198 -3.62 -1.27 -6.89
N ASP A 199 -3.27 -0.21 -7.62
CA ASP A 199 -4.20 0.92 -7.78
C ASP A 199 -5.34 0.49 -8.70
N LEU A 200 -6.32 -0.19 -8.14
CA LEU A 200 -7.55 -0.57 -8.85
C LEU A 200 -8.55 0.59 -8.79
N ALA A 201 -8.28 1.64 -9.56
CA ALA A 201 -9.25 2.50 -10.23
C ALA A 201 -8.54 3.68 -10.94
N THR A 202 -8.23 3.52 -12.23
CA THR A 202 -8.82 4.35 -13.30
C THR A 202 -8.51 3.74 -14.66
N ALA A 203 -9.42 2.91 -15.19
CA ALA A 203 -9.62 2.91 -16.63
C ALA A 203 -10.26 4.26 -16.97
N ASP A 204 -9.44 5.23 -17.40
CA ASP A 204 -9.65 6.08 -18.60
C ASP A 204 -8.76 7.35 -18.69
N ASN A 205 -7.69 7.52 -17.89
CA ASN A 205 -6.88 8.76 -17.93
C ASN A 205 -5.40 8.57 -18.28
N SER A 206 -5.04 7.53 -19.05
CA SER A 206 -3.65 7.31 -19.49
C SER A 206 -3.11 8.45 -20.38
N GLU A 207 -3.97 9.04 -21.21
CA GLU A 207 -3.61 10.22 -22.03
C GLU A 207 -3.42 11.47 -21.16
N GLU A 208 -4.36 11.74 -20.24
CA GLU A 208 -4.26 12.87 -19.31
C GLU A 208 -3.04 12.77 -18.39
N LEU A 209 -2.72 11.56 -17.91
CA LEU A 209 -1.52 11.28 -17.12
C LEU A 209 -0.25 11.63 -17.90
N LEU A 210 -0.15 11.18 -19.15
CA LEU A 210 0.98 11.48 -20.01
C LEU A 210 1.06 12.98 -20.33
N GLU A 211 -0.07 13.65 -20.55
CA GLU A 211 -0.12 15.11 -20.76
C GLU A 211 0.43 15.87 -19.55
N VAL A 212 -0.04 15.57 -18.34
CA VAL A 212 0.45 16.21 -17.11
C VAL A 212 1.95 15.97 -16.92
N TYR A 213 2.44 14.76 -17.15
CA TYR A 213 3.88 14.47 -17.03
C TYR A 213 4.72 15.16 -18.10
N ASN A 214 4.24 15.24 -19.35
CA ASN A 214 4.90 15.98 -20.42
C ASN A 214 5.05 17.45 -20.05
N GLU A 215 4.01 18.06 -19.49
CA GLU A 215 4.03 19.44 -19.04
C GLU A 215 5.02 19.67 -17.87
N VAL A 216 5.02 18.77 -16.89
CA VAL A 216 5.94 18.85 -15.74
C VAL A 216 7.39 18.70 -16.19
N ILE A 217 7.69 17.66 -16.98
CA ILE A 217 9.05 17.35 -17.46
C ILE A 217 9.56 18.47 -18.35
N SER A 218 8.72 18.99 -19.27
CA SER A 218 9.05 20.16 -20.09
C SER A 218 9.33 21.40 -19.24
N GLY A 219 8.53 21.62 -18.19
CA GLY A 219 8.73 22.69 -17.22
C GLY A 219 10.08 22.58 -16.50
N ILE A 220 10.41 21.39 -16.00
CA ILE A 220 11.68 21.10 -15.33
C ILE A 220 12.86 21.31 -16.30
N GLU A 221 12.78 20.74 -17.51
CA GLU A 221 13.83 20.87 -18.53
C GLU A 221 14.09 22.34 -18.86
N ALA A 222 13.05 23.14 -19.10
CA ALA A 222 13.19 24.56 -19.38
C ALA A 222 13.89 25.31 -18.23
N ARG A 223 13.58 24.98 -16.97
CA ARG A 223 14.21 25.63 -15.81
C ARG A 223 15.67 25.22 -15.64
N ILE A 224 15.99 23.95 -15.84
CA ILE A 224 17.37 23.48 -15.74
C ILE A 224 18.20 24.01 -16.92
N ASN A 225 17.65 24.04 -18.13
CA ASN A 225 18.32 24.60 -19.30
C ASN A 225 18.65 26.08 -19.12
N ASN A 226 17.78 26.85 -18.45
CA ASN A 226 18.04 28.23 -18.08
C ASN A 226 19.15 28.40 -17.03
N LEU A 227 19.36 27.40 -16.16
CA LEU A 227 20.38 27.46 -15.10
C LEU A 227 21.77 27.05 -15.60
N ILE A 228 21.87 25.98 -16.40
CA ILE A 228 23.15 25.33 -16.72
C ILE A 228 23.35 24.99 -18.20
N GLY A 229 22.48 25.49 -19.09
CA GLY A 229 22.54 25.25 -20.53
C GLY A 229 21.76 24.01 -20.97
N SER A 230 21.49 23.93 -22.28
CA SER A 230 20.61 22.92 -22.86
C SER A 230 21.16 21.49 -22.80
N GLY A 231 20.24 20.52 -22.74
CA GLY A 231 20.53 19.09 -22.90
C GLY A 231 21.13 18.40 -21.67
N ARG A 232 21.32 19.11 -20.55
CA ARG A 232 21.80 18.51 -19.30
C ARG A 232 20.72 17.65 -18.67
N PHE A 233 19.53 18.20 -18.45
CA PHE A 233 18.42 17.42 -17.91
C PHE A 233 18.06 16.25 -18.82
N LYS A 234 17.98 16.46 -20.13
CA LYS A 234 17.78 15.38 -21.12
C LYS A 234 18.74 14.22 -20.91
N ARG A 235 20.05 14.50 -20.78
CA ARG A 235 21.05 13.45 -20.60
C ARG A 235 20.86 12.68 -19.30
N GLU A 236 20.64 13.38 -18.18
CA GLU A 236 20.43 12.72 -16.89
C GLU A 236 19.12 11.91 -16.88
N LEU A 237 18.06 12.41 -17.51
CA LEU A 237 16.77 11.71 -17.65
C LEU A 237 16.89 10.46 -18.53
N THR A 238 17.53 10.56 -19.70
CA THR A 238 17.80 9.39 -20.56
C THR A 238 18.68 8.36 -19.83
N SER A 239 19.66 8.81 -19.04
CA SER A 239 20.48 7.91 -18.22
C SER A 239 19.62 7.21 -17.15
N ALA A 240 18.77 7.94 -16.44
CA ALA A 240 17.89 7.38 -15.40
C ALA A 240 16.88 6.37 -15.97
N ILE A 241 16.29 6.64 -17.15
CA ILE A 241 15.43 5.70 -17.87
C ILE A 241 16.18 4.40 -18.18
N ALA A 242 17.44 4.50 -18.65
CA ALA A 242 18.27 3.35 -18.93
C ALA A 242 18.66 2.57 -17.66
N SER A 243 18.98 3.26 -16.56
CA SER A 243 19.28 2.66 -15.25
C SER A 243 18.12 1.82 -14.72
N HIS A 244 16.89 2.30 -14.92
CA HIS A 244 15.65 1.63 -14.50
C HIS A 244 15.18 0.53 -15.49
N ASN A 245 15.93 0.24 -16.55
CA ASN A 245 15.57 -0.77 -17.58
C ASN A 245 14.20 -0.57 -18.25
N LEU A 246 13.75 0.68 -18.40
CA LEU A 246 12.44 1.01 -18.96
C LEU A 246 12.47 1.00 -20.49
N LYS A 247 12.29 -0.18 -21.09
CA LYS A 247 12.37 -0.36 -22.55
C LYS A 247 11.21 0.26 -23.32
N ASP A 248 10.07 0.40 -22.65
CA ASP A 248 8.84 0.93 -23.22
C ASP A 248 8.68 2.44 -23.02
N LEU A 249 9.60 3.09 -22.31
CA LEU A 249 9.59 4.52 -22.07
C LEU A 249 10.73 5.18 -22.85
N THR A 250 10.39 6.14 -23.70
CA THR A 250 11.36 6.98 -24.39
C THR A 250 11.13 8.45 -24.07
N TYR A 251 12.19 9.25 -24.14
CA TYR A 251 12.15 10.69 -23.86
C TYR A 251 12.84 11.47 -24.97
N ASP A 252 12.14 12.45 -25.53
CA ASP A 252 12.72 13.42 -26.45
C ASP A 252 12.07 14.80 -26.27
N GLU A 253 12.92 15.84 -26.14
CA GLU A 253 12.52 17.25 -26.10
C GLU A 253 11.30 17.60 -25.21
N GLY A 254 11.30 17.11 -23.97
CA GLY A 254 10.21 17.40 -23.00
C GLY A 254 9.01 16.47 -23.11
N VAL A 255 9.03 15.53 -24.07
CA VAL A 255 7.95 14.57 -24.31
C VAL A 255 8.41 13.17 -23.94
N ILE A 256 7.64 12.50 -23.11
CA ILE A 256 7.73 11.07 -22.86
C ILE A 256 6.74 10.32 -23.76
N VAL A 257 7.21 9.22 -24.33
CA VAL A 257 6.38 8.28 -25.07
C VAL A 257 6.50 6.93 -24.39
N TYR A 258 5.36 6.38 -23.96
CA TYR A 258 5.27 5.07 -23.36
C TYR A 258 4.49 4.10 -24.26
N THR A 259 5.09 2.97 -24.61
CA THR A 259 4.51 1.98 -25.54
C THR A 259 4.09 0.66 -24.89
N GLY A 260 4.25 0.53 -23.57
CA GLY A 260 3.85 -0.65 -22.81
C GLY A 260 2.40 -0.60 -22.35
N GLU A 261 1.95 -1.63 -21.64
CA GLU A 261 0.69 -1.58 -20.90
C GLU A 261 0.85 -0.62 -19.71
N LEU A 262 -0.04 0.37 -19.59
CA LEU A 262 0.01 1.42 -18.57
C LEU A 262 -0.72 0.95 -17.32
N ASN A 263 0.02 0.38 -16.36
CA ASN A 263 -0.40 0.42 -14.97
C ASN A 263 -0.06 1.80 -14.40
N GLN A 264 -1.07 2.59 -14.02
CA GLN A 264 -0.87 3.98 -13.60
C GLN A 264 -0.04 4.11 -12.31
N SER A 265 -0.18 3.20 -11.35
CA SER A 265 0.60 3.23 -10.09
C SER A 265 2.08 3.06 -10.35
N ASP A 266 2.40 2.03 -11.15
CA ASP A 266 3.76 1.65 -11.48
C ASP A 266 4.39 2.72 -12.35
N PHE A 267 3.62 3.22 -13.33
CA PHE A 267 4.05 4.31 -14.20
C PHE A 267 4.38 5.58 -13.41
N VAL A 268 3.50 6.02 -12.50
CA VAL A 268 3.70 7.21 -11.65
C VAL A 268 4.93 7.01 -10.76
N SER A 269 5.03 5.88 -10.06
CA SER A 269 6.14 5.58 -9.14
C SER A 269 7.50 5.54 -9.84
N VAL A 270 7.55 4.83 -10.97
CA VAL A 270 8.76 4.69 -11.79
C VAL A 270 9.15 6.03 -12.40
N LEU A 271 8.21 6.77 -12.97
CA LEU A 271 8.49 8.06 -13.61
C LEU A 271 8.93 9.11 -12.58
N ASN A 272 8.34 9.09 -11.38
CA ASN A 272 8.77 9.90 -10.25
C ASN A 272 10.21 9.58 -9.84
N SER A 273 10.56 8.29 -9.73
CA SER A 273 11.94 7.85 -9.42
C SER A 273 12.95 8.30 -10.49
N VAL A 274 12.58 8.17 -11.77
CA VAL A 274 13.40 8.61 -12.91
C VAL A 274 13.62 10.13 -12.90
N ILE A 275 12.58 10.93 -12.63
CA ILE A 275 12.69 12.39 -12.51
C ILE A 275 13.58 12.78 -11.32
N ALA A 276 13.41 12.12 -10.17
CA ALA A 276 14.22 12.38 -8.98
C ALA A 276 15.70 12.03 -9.20
N GLU A 277 16.01 10.90 -9.84
CA GLU A 277 17.38 10.53 -10.22
C GLU A 277 17.97 11.55 -11.19
N ALA A 278 17.21 12.00 -12.19
CA ALA A 278 17.67 13.01 -13.15
C ALA A 278 18.00 14.35 -12.46
N ILE A 279 17.15 14.81 -11.54
CA ILE A 279 17.41 16.00 -10.72
C ILE A 279 18.64 15.79 -9.83
N GLY A 280 18.79 14.60 -9.24
CA GLY A 280 19.96 14.19 -8.48
C GLY A 280 21.25 14.25 -9.31
N GLY A 281 21.23 13.75 -10.54
CA GLY A 281 22.34 13.86 -11.50
C GLY A 281 22.70 15.32 -11.80
N VAL A 282 21.70 16.18 -12.01
CA VAL A 282 21.92 17.64 -12.20
C VAL A 282 22.49 18.30 -10.93
N SER A 283 22.12 17.83 -9.74
CA SER A 283 22.59 18.36 -8.47
C SER A 283 24.10 18.15 -8.21
N THR A 284 24.75 17.31 -9.01
CA THR A 284 26.21 17.17 -9.02
C THR A 284 26.92 18.40 -9.59
N ILE A 285 26.21 19.24 -10.35
CA ILE A 285 26.76 20.42 -11.05
C ILE A 285 26.38 21.71 -10.31
N ILE A 286 25.14 21.83 -9.85
CA ILE A 286 24.62 23.00 -9.13
C ILE A 286 23.88 22.58 -7.86
N PRO A 287 23.86 23.42 -6.80
CA PRO A 287 23.23 23.04 -5.54
C PRO A 287 21.76 22.65 -5.71
N LYS A 288 21.34 21.55 -5.08
CA LYS A 288 19.96 21.04 -5.11
C LYS A 288 18.92 22.13 -4.80
N ARG A 289 19.17 22.94 -3.78
CA ARG A 289 18.31 24.07 -3.38
C ARG A 289 18.08 25.10 -4.51
N THR A 290 19.07 25.33 -5.35
CA THR A 290 18.97 26.23 -6.51
C THR A 290 18.09 25.62 -7.60
N ILE A 291 18.23 24.31 -7.84
CA ILE A 291 17.38 23.56 -8.76
C ILE A 291 15.92 23.58 -8.27
N GLU A 292 15.68 23.19 -7.02
CA GLU A 292 14.36 23.15 -6.40
C GLU A 292 13.67 24.52 -6.42
N SER A 293 14.38 25.59 -6.06
CA SER A 293 13.80 26.94 -6.09
C SER A 293 13.40 27.35 -7.51
N SER A 294 14.18 26.98 -8.52
CA SER A 294 13.89 27.32 -9.92
C SER A 294 12.72 26.50 -10.46
N ILE A 295 12.68 25.20 -10.15
CA ILE A 295 11.58 24.30 -10.52
C ILE A 295 10.28 24.75 -9.83
N ARG A 296 10.30 25.05 -8.53
CA ARG A 296 9.13 25.51 -7.76
C ARG A 296 8.55 26.82 -8.31
N MET A 297 9.42 27.75 -8.70
CA MET A 297 8.98 29.00 -9.33
C MET A 297 8.40 28.75 -10.73
N GLY A 298 8.97 27.78 -11.46
CA GLY A 298 8.58 27.45 -12.82
C GLY A 298 7.29 26.65 -12.95
N LEU A 299 7.02 25.77 -12.00
CA LEU A 299 5.82 24.93 -11.98
C LEU A 299 4.63 25.60 -11.31
N LYS A 300 4.79 26.78 -10.71
CA LYS A 300 3.72 27.47 -9.95
C LYS A 300 2.44 27.66 -10.76
N ASP A 301 2.56 28.00 -12.04
CA ASP A 301 1.42 28.20 -12.94
C ASP A 301 0.82 26.85 -13.40
N LEU A 302 1.66 25.84 -13.61
CA LEU A 302 1.25 24.46 -13.91
C LEU A 302 0.45 23.83 -12.76
N THR A 303 0.87 24.14 -11.53
CA THR A 303 0.26 23.65 -10.28
C THR A 303 -1.10 24.27 -10.04
N ALA A 304 -1.41 25.39 -10.68
CA ALA A 304 -2.74 25.98 -10.63
C ALA A 304 -3.71 25.35 -11.66
N ALA A 305 -3.18 24.87 -12.79
CA ALA A 305 -3.97 24.24 -13.86
C ALA A 305 -4.26 22.75 -13.58
N HIS A 306 -3.29 22.02 -13.03
CA HIS A 306 -3.37 20.57 -12.78
C HIS A 306 -3.20 20.23 -11.30
N LYS A 307 -3.80 21.05 -10.41
CA LYS A 307 -3.56 20.95 -8.96
C LYS A 307 -3.95 19.58 -8.41
N GLU A 308 -5.10 19.08 -8.83
CA GLU A 308 -5.69 17.85 -8.30
C GLU A 308 -4.90 16.62 -8.77
N GLU A 309 -4.43 16.63 -10.01
CA GLU A 309 -3.63 15.57 -10.63
C GLU A 309 -2.21 15.55 -10.05
N ILE A 310 -1.60 16.72 -9.85
CA ILE A 310 -0.27 16.86 -9.26
C ILE A 310 -0.24 16.39 -7.80
N GLU A 311 -1.29 16.68 -7.03
CA GLU A 311 -1.46 16.16 -5.67
C GLU A 311 -1.76 14.66 -5.69
N ARG A 312 -2.63 14.20 -6.59
CA ARG A 312 -2.98 12.77 -6.76
C ARG A 312 -1.77 11.90 -7.12
N PHE A 313 -0.87 12.38 -7.97
CA PHE A 313 0.30 11.61 -8.45
C PHE A 313 1.58 11.84 -7.63
N GLY A 314 1.53 12.61 -6.53
CA GLY A 314 2.68 12.82 -5.65
C GLY A 314 3.88 13.49 -6.35
N ILE A 315 3.66 14.20 -7.46
CA ILE A 315 4.72 14.75 -8.31
C ILE A 315 5.52 15.81 -7.55
N TYR A 316 4.84 16.67 -6.79
CA TYR A 316 5.51 17.68 -5.96
C TYR A 316 6.36 17.05 -4.86
N GLU A 317 5.82 16.04 -4.19
CA GLU A 317 6.51 15.36 -3.11
C GLU A 317 7.75 14.65 -3.64
N THR A 318 7.68 14.07 -4.84
CA THR A 318 8.83 13.47 -5.53
C THR A 318 9.92 14.49 -5.85
N ILE A 319 9.55 15.61 -6.46
CA ILE A 319 10.52 16.64 -6.90
C ILE A 319 11.18 17.33 -5.71
N PHE A 320 10.46 17.46 -4.59
CA PHE A 320 10.88 18.27 -3.45
C PHE A 320 11.13 17.47 -2.14
N LYS A 321 10.90 16.15 -2.08
CA LYS A 321 11.37 15.31 -0.96
C LYS A 321 12.86 15.07 -1.11
N GLY A 322 13.60 15.66 -0.19
CA GLY A 322 14.95 15.30 0.20
C GLY A 322 15.63 16.46 0.88
#